data_AF-A0A935GWM0-F1
#
_entry.id   AF-A0A935GWM0-F1
#
_cell.length_a   1.000
_cell.length_b   1.000
_cell.length_c   1.000
_cell.angle_alpha   90.00
_cell.angle_beta   90.00
_cell.angle_gamma   90.00
#
_symmetry.space_group_name_H-M   'P 1'
#
loop_
_entity.id
_entity.type
_entity.pdbx_description
1 polymer ?
#
loop_
_entity_poly.entity_id
_entity_poly.type
_entity_poly.pdbx_seq_one_letter_code
_entity_poly.pdbx_strand_id
1 'polypeptide(L)'
;MANFTHPRSIRTRTESGSGSQLHSFQTFGQYSEFLRSSVADEESLQVGESLQVLSAQIEALLSLLGRMHQRGPAARAKSPRLAKALMALLASLRQHRAMLLALGAGWQQSYEFEVHFGAINQFRILLTQWSLDALAPRNRLPPLADFDLAAWRVLGAGALLLDVHEQLRQGVHIERRVRRSGWARWRAWWKKNVRGWPG
;
A
#
# COMPACT_ATOMS: atom_id res chain seq x y z
N MET A 1 -52.35 -29.66 -11.20
CA MET A 1 -51.61 -30.81 -10.63
C MET A 1 -50.40 -31.02 -11.54
N ALA A 2 -49.23 -30.54 -11.13
CA ALA A 2 -48.10 -31.33 -10.59
C ALA A 2 -47.39 -32.12 -11.70
N ASN A 3 -46.07 -32.19 -11.84
CA ASN A 3 -44.93 -31.45 -11.29
C ASN A 3 -43.72 -31.86 -12.17
N PHE A 4 -42.65 -31.07 -12.12
CA PHE A 4 -41.31 -31.35 -12.65
C PHE A 4 -40.80 -32.78 -12.44
N THR A 5 -40.03 -33.32 -13.41
CA THR A 5 -38.76 -34.04 -13.13
C THR A 5 -37.93 -34.34 -14.38
N HIS A 6 -36.73 -33.74 -14.45
CA HIS A 6 -35.61 -34.18 -15.29
C HIS A 6 -34.95 -35.46 -14.72
N PRO A 7 -34.32 -36.29 -15.57
CA PRO A 7 -33.24 -37.15 -15.12
C PRO A 7 -31.88 -36.82 -15.79
N ARG A 8 -30.95 -36.38 -14.94
CA ARG A 8 -29.54 -36.80 -14.74
C ARG A 8 -28.63 -37.18 -15.94
N SER A 9 -27.51 -36.43 -15.99
CA SER A 9 -26.10 -36.90 -15.97
C SER A 9 -25.51 -37.61 -17.20
N ILE A 10 -24.65 -36.90 -17.93
CA ILE A 10 -23.29 -37.40 -18.23
C ILE A 10 -22.27 -36.30 -17.92
N ARG A 11 -21.26 -36.73 -17.17
CA ARG A 11 -20.10 -36.01 -16.66
C ARG A 11 -18.95 -36.27 -17.64
N THR A 12 -18.43 -35.24 -18.30
CA THR A 12 -17.04 -35.26 -18.77
C THR A 12 -16.31 -34.08 -18.18
N ARG A 13 -15.69 -34.40 -17.06
CA ARG A 13 -14.50 -33.79 -16.47
C ARG A 13 -13.54 -33.30 -17.55
N THR A 14 -13.33 -32.00 -17.62
CA THR A 14 -11.99 -31.45 -17.84
C THR A 14 -11.58 -30.76 -16.55
N GLU A 15 -10.82 -31.50 -15.76
CA GLU A 15 -9.92 -30.91 -14.80
C GLU A 15 -8.99 -29.97 -15.57
N SER A 16 -9.11 -28.68 -15.28
CA SER A 16 -7.98 -27.78 -15.38
C SER A 16 -7.90 -27.10 -14.03
N GLY A 17 -7.26 -27.83 -13.12
CA GLY A 17 -6.77 -27.27 -11.87
C GLY A 17 -5.88 -26.08 -12.22
N SER A 18 -6.45 -24.90 -12.16
CA SER A 18 -5.70 -23.69 -11.92
C SER A 18 -6.27 -23.15 -10.62
N GLY A 19 -5.89 -23.83 -9.53
CA GLY A 19 -5.99 -23.28 -8.20
C GLY A 19 -5.22 -21.98 -8.23
N SER A 20 -5.95 -20.88 -8.45
CA SER A 20 -5.43 -19.53 -8.32
C SER A 20 -4.98 -19.44 -6.87
N GLN A 21 -3.70 -19.69 -6.60
CA GLN A 21 -3.13 -19.60 -5.26
C GLN A 21 -3.42 -18.18 -4.76
N LEU A 22 -4.41 -18.09 -3.88
CA LEU A 22 -4.85 -16.88 -3.23
C LEU A 22 -3.75 -16.49 -2.25
N HIS A 23 -2.78 -15.69 -2.70
CA HIS A 23 -1.80 -15.12 -1.79
C HIS A 23 -2.50 -14.09 -0.88
N SER A 24 -2.78 -14.50 0.36
CA SER A 24 -3.21 -13.64 1.46
C SER A 24 -1.96 -13.02 2.08
N PHE A 25 -1.78 -11.71 1.90
CA PHE A 25 -0.73 -10.96 2.57
C PHE A 25 -1.31 -10.34 3.86
N GLN A 26 -1.05 -11.00 4.97
CA GLN A 26 -1.37 -10.64 6.36
C GLN A 26 -0.35 -9.67 6.98
N THR A 27 0.80 -9.44 6.33
CA THR A 27 1.88 -8.58 6.85
C THR A 27 2.55 -7.79 5.72
N PHE A 28 3.25 -6.72 6.07
CA PHE A 28 4.04 -5.95 5.10
C PHE A 28 5.27 -6.71 4.56
N GLY A 29 5.77 -7.72 5.27
CA GLY A 29 6.80 -8.63 4.72
C GLY A 29 6.28 -9.47 3.55
N GLN A 30 4.99 -9.76 3.55
CA GLN A 30 4.32 -10.47 2.48
C GLN A 30 4.07 -9.57 1.24
N TYR A 31 3.89 -8.27 1.45
CA TYR A 31 3.92 -7.26 0.38
C TYR A 31 5.33 -7.12 -0.25
N SER A 32 6.37 -7.25 0.57
CA SER A 32 7.77 -7.31 0.10
C SER A 32 8.05 -8.50 -0.82
N GLU A 33 7.54 -9.69 -0.48
CA GLU A 33 7.68 -10.89 -1.32
C GLU A 33 6.97 -10.76 -2.67
N PHE A 34 5.79 -10.12 -2.70
CA PHE A 34 5.06 -9.86 -3.94
C PHE A 34 5.82 -8.96 -4.91
N LEU A 35 6.40 -7.88 -4.39
CA LEU A 35 7.16 -6.93 -5.19
C LEU A 35 8.44 -7.55 -5.77
N ARG A 36 9.04 -8.56 -5.12
CA ARG A 36 10.13 -9.36 -5.73
C ARG A 36 9.72 -10.12 -6.98
N SER A 37 8.46 -10.55 -7.07
CA SER A 37 7.96 -11.40 -8.18
C SER A 37 7.45 -10.61 -9.40
N SER A 38 7.32 -9.29 -9.30
CA SER A 38 6.50 -8.49 -10.20
C SER A 38 7.30 -7.60 -11.16
N VAL A 39 8.56 -7.91 -11.48
CA VAL A 39 9.37 -6.91 -12.19
C VAL A 39 10.34 -7.47 -13.23
N ALA A 40 10.29 -6.88 -14.43
CA ALA A 40 11.14 -7.19 -15.58
C ALA A 40 12.08 -6.01 -15.97
N ASP A 41 12.16 -4.96 -15.16
CA ASP A 41 12.89 -3.71 -15.44
C ASP A 41 13.43 -3.06 -14.17
N GLU A 42 14.62 -2.47 -14.29
CA GLU A 42 15.42 -1.98 -13.15
C GLU A 42 14.75 -0.80 -12.42
N GLU A 43 14.13 0.14 -13.15
CA GLU A 43 13.46 1.30 -12.54
C GLU A 43 12.19 0.89 -11.80
N SER A 44 11.43 -0.04 -12.37
CA SER A 44 10.24 -0.60 -11.71
C SER A 44 10.62 -1.40 -10.46
N LEU A 45 11.79 -2.06 -10.47
CA LEU A 45 12.32 -2.82 -9.32
C LEU A 45 12.65 -1.85 -8.21
N GLN A 46 13.38 -0.79 -8.56
CA GLN A 46 13.80 0.26 -7.65
C GLN A 46 12.61 0.95 -6.96
N VAL A 47 11.55 1.26 -7.72
CA VAL A 47 10.31 1.83 -7.16
C VAL A 47 9.57 0.82 -6.27
N GLY A 48 9.54 -0.45 -6.65
CA GLY A 48 8.99 -1.51 -5.83
C GLY A 48 9.73 -1.62 -4.50
N GLU A 49 11.04 -1.78 -4.52
CA GLU A 49 11.89 -1.92 -3.32
C GLU A 49 11.76 -0.74 -2.36
N SER A 50 11.75 0.50 -2.87
CA SER A 50 11.60 1.66 -2.00
C SER A 50 10.23 1.70 -1.32
N LEU A 51 9.16 1.28 -2.01
CA LEU A 51 7.82 1.15 -1.41
C LEU A 51 7.77 0.06 -0.34
N GLN A 52 8.52 -1.05 -0.49
CA GLN A 52 8.66 -2.07 0.56
C GLN A 52 9.31 -1.50 1.81
N VAL A 53 10.39 -0.74 1.63
CA VAL A 53 11.13 -0.12 2.74
C VAL A 53 10.23 0.88 3.49
N LEU A 54 9.48 1.71 2.78
CA LEU A 54 8.52 2.64 3.38
C LEU A 54 7.43 1.90 4.12
N SER A 55 6.86 0.87 3.51
CA SER A 55 5.81 0.03 4.07
C SER A 55 6.24 -0.63 5.39
N ALA A 56 7.43 -1.23 5.45
CA ALA A 56 7.96 -1.83 6.67
C ALA A 56 8.17 -0.80 7.79
N GLN A 57 8.65 0.40 7.46
CA GLN A 57 8.83 1.48 8.44
C GLN A 57 7.49 2.02 8.96
N ILE A 58 6.51 2.17 8.08
CA ILE A 58 5.14 2.59 8.43
C ILE A 58 4.53 1.62 9.43
N GLU A 59 4.67 0.31 9.20
CA GLU A 59 4.11 -0.71 10.11
C GLU A 59 4.74 -0.70 11.49
N ALA A 60 6.08 -0.63 11.53
CA ALA A 60 6.81 -0.53 12.78
C ALA A 60 6.37 0.71 13.57
N LEU A 61 6.08 1.81 12.87
CA LEU A 61 5.63 3.05 13.47
C LEU A 61 4.16 2.99 13.93
N LEU A 62 3.26 2.38 13.16
CA LEU A 62 1.87 2.11 13.58
C LEU A 62 1.82 1.27 14.86
N SER A 63 2.62 0.20 14.90
CA SER A 63 2.77 -0.64 16.08
C SER A 63 3.28 0.14 17.29
N LEU A 64 4.24 1.05 17.09
CA LEU A 64 4.74 1.93 18.15
C LEU A 64 3.66 2.92 18.62
N LEU A 65 2.93 3.55 17.68
CA LEU A 65 1.86 4.49 17.98
C LEU A 65 0.71 3.82 18.74
N GLY A 66 0.30 2.61 18.36
CA GLY A 66 -0.72 1.84 19.06
C GLY A 66 -0.34 1.56 20.52
N ARG A 67 0.89 1.09 20.76
CA ARG A 67 1.41 0.89 22.12
C ARG A 67 1.47 2.18 22.93
N MET A 68 1.80 3.31 22.30
CA MET A 68 1.81 4.60 23.00
C MET A 68 0.42 5.10 23.31
N HIS A 69 -0.56 4.93 22.42
CA HIS A 69 -1.95 5.30 22.67
C HIS A 69 -2.56 4.56 23.87
N GLN A 70 -2.15 3.31 24.08
CA GLN A 70 -2.58 2.51 25.25
C GLN A 70 -1.89 2.94 26.56
N ARG A 71 -0.77 3.67 26.48
CA ARG A 71 -0.02 4.16 27.66
C ARG A 71 -0.53 5.54 28.09
N GLY A 72 -0.47 5.82 29.40
CA GLY A 72 -0.79 7.14 29.94
C GLY A 72 0.24 8.22 29.55
N PRO A 73 -0.11 9.53 29.67
CA PRO A 73 0.72 10.65 29.22
C PRO A 73 2.14 10.67 29.83
N ALA A 74 2.26 10.33 31.12
CA ALA A 74 3.54 10.32 31.84
C ALA A 74 4.52 9.26 31.32
N ALA A 75 4.04 8.11 30.86
CA ALA A 75 4.88 7.05 30.27
C ALA A 75 5.32 7.40 28.84
N ARG A 76 4.55 8.23 28.12
CA ARG A 76 4.91 8.71 26.77
C ARG A 76 6.00 9.76 26.81
N ALA A 77 5.93 10.72 27.75
CA ALA A 77 6.86 11.84 27.88
C ALA A 77 8.33 11.42 28.04
N LYS A 78 8.58 10.19 28.50
CA LYS A 78 9.93 9.63 28.69
C LYS A 78 10.51 8.93 27.47
N SER A 79 9.82 8.93 26.32
CA SER A 79 10.22 8.14 25.15
C SER A 79 10.55 9.02 23.93
N PRO A 80 11.82 9.43 23.74
CA PRO A 80 12.26 10.13 22.52
C PRO A 80 12.20 9.25 21.26
N ARG A 81 11.81 7.97 21.41
CA ARG A 81 11.76 6.98 20.34
C ARG A 81 10.75 7.34 19.24
N LEU A 82 9.64 8.01 19.58
CA LEU A 82 8.63 8.39 18.59
C LEU A 82 9.18 9.41 17.60
N ALA A 83 9.70 10.53 18.11
CA ALA A 83 10.27 11.59 17.27
C ALA A 83 11.40 11.05 16.38
N LYS A 84 12.28 10.20 16.94
CA LYS A 84 13.33 9.53 16.15
C LYS A 84 12.76 8.66 15.03
N ALA A 85 11.73 7.88 15.31
CA ALA A 85 11.11 6.98 14.33
C ALA A 85 10.36 7.76 13.23
N LEU A 86 9.66 8.84 13.59
CA LEU A 86 9.00 9.74 12.63
C LEU A 86 10.02 10.43 11.70
N MET A 87 11.13 10.90 12.28
CA MET A 87 12.22 11.52 11.51
C MET A 87 12.92 10.51 10.58
N ALA A 88 13.08 9.26 11.01
CA ALA A 88 13.61 8.20 10.15
C ALA A 88 12.68 7.94 8.95
N LEU A 89 11.37 7.86 9.16
CA LEU A 89 10.40 7.71 8.07
C LEU A 89 10.40 8.94 7.14
N LEU A 90 10.53 10.15 7.69
CA LEU A 90 10.66 11.37 6.90
C LEU A 90 11.90 11.35 6.00
N ALA A 91 13.04 10.87 6.50
CA ALA A 91 14.25 10.70 5.71
C ALA A 91 14.05 9.67 4.58
N SER A 92 13.42 8.54 4.87
CA SER A 92 13.08 7.53 3.86
C SER A 92 12.15 8.05 2.77
N LEU A 93 11.15 8.87 3.12
CA LEU A 93 10.29 9.53 2.13
C LEU A 93 11.03 10.54 1.27
N ARG A 94 12.01 11.26 1.84
CA ARG A 94 12.87 12.16 1.06
C ARG A 94 13.71 11.37 0.06
N GLN A 95 14.28 10.24 0.49
CA GLN A 95 15.07 9.37 -0.39
C GLN A 95 14.20 8.78 -1.50
N HIS A 96 13.02 8.27 -1.17
CA HIS A 96 12.06 7.75 -2.15
C HIS A 96 11.67 8.82 -3.18
N ARG A 97 11.37 10.05 -2.72
CA ARG A 97 11.06 11.18 -3.61
C ARG A 97 12.23 11.54 -4.53
N ALA A 98 13.46 11.55 -4.01
CA ALA A 98 14.65 11.84 -4.81
C ALA A 98 14.86 10.78 -5.89
N MET A 99 14.65 9.50 -5.54
CA MET A 99 14.67 8.40 -6.51
C MET A 99 13.58 8.57 -7.59
N LEU A 100 12.34 8.89 -7.22
CA LEU A 100 11.26 9.12 -8.20
C LEU A 100 11.59 10.23 -9.21
N LEU A 101 12.30 11.27 -8.78
CA LEU A 101 12.73 12.36 -9.65
C LEU A 101 13.88 11.97 -10.58
N ALA A 102 14.63 10.91 -10.25
CA ALA A 102 15.72 10.39 -11.06
C ALA A 102 15.27 9.34 -12.09
N LEU A 103 14.00 8.93 -12.06
CA LEU A 103 13.42 8.01 -13.05
C LEU A 103 13.35 8.66 -14.44
N GLY A 104 13.33 7.82 -15.48
CA GLY A 104 13.16 8.27 -16.86
C GLY A 104 11.89 9.11 -17.08
N ALA A 105 11.93 9.98 -18.10
CA ALA A 105 10.84 10.92 -18.41
C ALA A 105 9.48 10.27 -18.69
N GLY A 106 9.43 8.97 -19.03
CA GLY A 106 8.18 8.23 -19.24
C GLY A 106 7.34 8.07 -17.97
N TRP A 107 7.97 8.03 -16.79
CA TRP A 107 7.27 7.97 -15.50
C TRP A 107 6.57 9.28 -15.19
N GLN A 108 7.31 10.38 -15.36
CA GLN A 108 6.90 11.74 -14.97
C GLN A 108 5.75 12.30 -15.82
N GLN A 109 5.49 11.72 -16.99
CA GLN A 109 4.40 12.12 -17.86
C GLN A 109 3.04 11.49 -17.47
N SER A 110 3.04 10.53 -16.53
CA SER A 110 1.81 9.88 -16.08
C SER A 110 1.09 10.67 -14.99
N TYR A 111 -0.24 10.65 -15.00
CA TYR A 111 -1.05 11.26 -13.96
C TYR A 111 -0.80 10.61 -12.59
N GLU A 112 -0.57 9.29 -12.58
CA GLU A 112 -0.28 8.50 -11.40
C GLU A 112 1.00 8.92 -10.70
N PHE A 113 1.98 9.42 -11.46
CA PHE A 113 3.20 9.99 -10.90
C PHE A 113 2.88 11.21 -10.05
N GLU A 114 2.12 12.17 -10.59
CA GLU A 114 1.72 13.38 -9.87
C GLU A 114 0.88 13.07 -8.62
N VAL A 115 -0.03 12.10 -8.71
CA VAL A 115 -0.84 11.65 -7.57
C VAL A 115 0.04 11.07 -6.46
N HIS A 116 0.99 10.19 -6.80
CA HIS A 116 1.92 9.61 -5.84
C HIS A 116 2.83 10.66 -5.22
N PHE A 117 3.36 11.55 -6.05
CA PHE A 117 4.25 12.63 -5.64
C PHE A 117 3.55 13.62 -4.70
N GLY A 118 2.28 13.95 -4.99
CA GLY A 118 1.41 14.73 -4.13
C GLY A 118 1.14 14.05 -2.78
N ALA A 119 0.83 12.75 -2.79
CA ALA A 119 0.63 11.98 -1.56
C ALA A 119 1.89 11.97 -0.68
N ILE A 120 3.07 11.77 -1.28
CA ILE A 120 4.36 11.83 -0.55
C ILE A 120 4.55 13.20 0.10
N ASN A 121 4.29 14.29 -0.63
CA ASN A 121 4.44 15.63 -0.08
C ASN A 121 3.51 15.88 1.10
N GLN A 122 2.23 15.52 0.97
CA GLN A 122 1.27 15.67 2.05
C GLN A 122 1.70 14.88 3.29
N PHE A 123 2.15 13.63 3.10
CA PHE A 123 2.57 12.80 4.23
C PHE A 123 3.83 13.35 4.92
N ARG A 124 4.80 13.89 4.15
CA ARG A 124 5.99 14.55 4.71
C ARG A 124 5.64 15.76 5.58
N ILE A 125 4.66 16.57 5.17
CA ILE A 125 4.18 17.71 5.96
C ILE A 125 3.61 17.22 7.29
N LEU A 126 2.73 16.22 7.26
CA LEU A 126 2.13 15.63 8.45
C LEU A 126 3.19 15.02 9.39
N LEU A 127 4.14 14.26 8.85
CA LEU A 127 5.24 13.68 9.63
C LEU A 127 6.10 14.76 10.29
N THR A 128 6.33 15.88 9.62
CA THR A 128 7.08 17.01 10.21
C THR A 128 6.31 17.60 11.38
N GLN A 129 5.01 17.87 11.21
CA GLN A 129 4.15 18.39 12.27
C GLN A 129 4.11 17.45 13.48
N TRP A 130 3.86 16.17 13.23
CA TRP A 130 3.85 15.15 14.27
C TRP A 130 5.20 14.96 14.98
N SER A 131 6.31 15.14 14.27
CA SER A 131 7.64 15.09 14.88
C SER A 131 7.86 16.24 15.84
N LEU A 132 7.41 17.46 15.48
CA LEU A 132 7.48 18.63 16.35
C LEU A 132 6.56 18.45 17.58
N ASP A 133 5.34 17.97 17.36
CA ASP A 133 4.36 17.70 18.42
C ASP A 133 4.85 16.64 19.43
N ALA A 134 5.59 15.63 18.96
CA ALA A 134 6.20 14.59 19.79
C ALA A 134 7.40 15.11 20.61
N LEU A 135 8.02 16.22 20.20
CA LEU A 135 9.11 16.87 20.93
C LEU A 135 8.59 17.94 21.91
N ALA A 136 7.36 18.43 21.71
CA ALA A 136 6.75 19.44 22.57
C ALA A 136 6.45 18.90 23.99
N PRO A 137 6.35 19.76 25.03
CA PRO A 137 6.04 19.33 26.39
C PRO A 137 4.70 18.59 26.54
N ARG A 138 3.74 18.90 25.66
CA ARG A 138 2.43 18.23 25.61
C ARG A 138 2.53 16.80 25.03
N ASN A 139 3.64 16.49 24.33
CA ASN A 139 3.95 15.21 23.71
C ASN A 139 2.74 14.59 22.99
N ARG A 140 2.19 15.36 22.04
CA ARG A 140 0.97 15.00 21.36
C ARG A 140 1.28 13.91 20.34
N LEU A 141 0.49 12.84 20.38
CA LEU A 141 0.61 11.76 19.40
C LEU A 141 -0.17 12.11 18.13
N PRO A 142 0.31 11.65 16.95
CA PRO A 142 -0.51 11.55 15.76
C PRO A 142 -1.80 10.78 16.06
N PRO A 143 -2.98 11.26 15.66
CA PRO A 143 -4.16 10.42 15.64
C PRO A 143 -3.91 9.19 14.75
N LEU A 144 -4.19 7.98 15.25
CA LEU A 144 -3.91 6.74 14.52
C LEU A 144 -4.56 6.72 13.13
N ALA A 145 -5.83 7.15 13.06
CA ALA A 145 -6.58 7.18 11.80
C ALA A 145 -5.95 8.13 10.77
N ASP A 146 -5.48 9.31 11.20
CA ASP A 146 -4.87 10.29 10.29
C ASP A 146 -3.52 9.79 9.77
N PHE A 147 -2.72 9.18 10.64
CA PHE A 147 -1.46 8.54 10.26
C PHE A 147 -1.69 7.41 9.26
N ASP A 148 -2.59 6.48 9.59
CA ASP A 148 -2.90 5.32 8.78
C ASP A 148 -3.42 5.73 7.40
N LEU A 149 -4.37 6.68 7.36
CA LEU A 149 -4.93 7.19 6.11
C LEU A 149 -3.86 7.85 5.22
N ALA A 150 -2.96 8.65 5.80
CA ALA A 150 -1.89 9.29 5.03
C ALA A 150 -0.89 8.26 4.48
N ALA A 151 -0.54 7.25 5.29
CA ALA A 151 0.32 6.14 4.89
C ALA A 151 -0.30 5.33 3.73
N TRP A 152 -1.58 4.98 3.84
CA TRP A 152 -2.31 4.26 2.79
C TRP A 152 -2.38 5.04 1.48
N ARG A 153 -2.53 6.37 1.53
CA ARG A 153 -2.52 7.20 0.33
C ARG A 153 -1.19 7.11 -0.42
N VAL A 154 -0.06 7.16 0.30
CA VAL A 154 1.27 7.04 -0.32
C VAL A 154 1.49 5.66 -0.92
N LEU A 155 1.22 4.59 -0.15
CA LEU A 155 1.44 3.23 -0.65
C LEU A 155 0.49 2.86 -1.79
N GLY A 156 -0.78 3.28 -1.70
CA GLY A 156 -1.78 3.04 -2.72
C GLY A 156 -1.48 3.77 -4.03
N ALA A 157 -1.09 5.04 -3.96
CA ALA A 157 -0.71 5.82 -5.13
C ALA A 157 0.58 5.27 -5.79
N GLY A 158 1.55 4.81 -4.99
CA GLY A 158 2.76 4.18 -5.51
C GLY A 158 2.50 2.84 -6.20
N ALA A 159 1.63 2.00 -5.64
CA ALA A 159 1.22 0.76 -6.28
C ALA A 159 0.45 1.01 -7.60
N LEU A 160 -0.34 2.08 -7.64
CA LEU A 160 -1.03 2.55 -8.83
C LEU A 160 -0.08 2.95 -9.95
N LEU A 161 0.94 3.75 -9.60
CA LEU A 161 1.99 4.17 -10.51
C LEU A 161 2.69 2.97 -11.14
N LEU A 162 3.05 1.96 -10.34
CA LEU A 162 3.65 0.72 -10.83
C LEU A 162 2.71 -0.04 -11.79
N ASP A 163 1.44 -0.21 -11.45
CA ASP A 163 0.44 -0.92 -12.26
C ASP A 163 0.24 -0.26 -13.63
N VAL A 164 0.10 1.07 -13.65
CA VAL A 164 -0.09 1.82 -14.90
C VAL A 164 1.18 1.82 -15.74
N HIS A 165 2.35 1.98 -15.12
CA HIS A 165 3.62 1.92 -15.83
C HIS A 165 3.84 0.55 -16.50
N GLU A 166 3.52 -0.53 -15.79
CA GLU A 166 3.60 -1.89 -16.35
C GLU A 166 2.62 -2.07 -17.53
N GLN A 167 1.38 -1.56 -17.42
CA GLN A 167 0.37 -1.64 -18.48
C GLN A 167 0.76 -0.87 -19.75
N LEU A 168 1.31 0.34 -19.60
CA LEU A 168 1.80 1.14 -20.72
C LEU A 168 2.92 0.43 -21.48
N ARG A 169 3.80 -0.25 -20.76
CA ARG A 169 4.92 -1.00 -21.34
C ARG A 169 4.48 -2.28 -22.05
N GLN A 170 3.44 -2.94 -21.57
CA GLN A 170 2.93 -4.18 -22.18
C GLN A 170 2.20 -3.96 -23.51
N GLY A 171 2.09 -2.72 -24.01
CA GLY A 171 1.53 -2.44 -25.33
C GLY A 171 0.06 -2.83 -25.41
N VAL A 172 -0.81 -1.93 -24.96
CA VAL A 172 -2.23 -1.79 -25.30
C VAL A 172 -2.77 -2.74 -26.40
N HIS A 173 -3.08 -4.00 -26.04
CA HIS A 173 -4.05 -4.83 -26.74
C HIS A 173 -5.44 -4.42 -26.23
N ILE A 174 -6.02 -3.36 -26.82
CA ILE A 174 -7.32 -2.79 -26.41
C ILE A 174 -8.51 -3.71 -26.67
N GLU A 175 -8.38 -4.77 -27.47
CA GLU A 175 -9.51 -5.67 -27.71
C GLU A 175 -9.44 -6.93 -26.84
N ARG A 176 -10.32 -6.98 -25.84
CA ARG A 176 -10.67 -8.16 -25.00
C ARG A 176 -9.67 -8.63 -23.93
N ARG A 177 -9.04 -7.73 -23.17
CA ARG A 177 -8.67 -8.04 -21.78
C ARG A 177 -9.53 -7.27 -20.79
N VAL A 178 -10.80 -7.65 -20.75
CA VAL A 178 -11.66 -7.34 -19.61
C VAL A 178 -11.03 -7.95 -18.35
N ARG A 179 -10.57 -7.06 -17.45
CA ARG A 179 -10.48 -7.24 -16.00
C ARG A 179 -9.50 -8.30 -15.49
N ARG A 180 -8.22 -7.95 -15.51
CA ARG A 180 -7.30 -8.30 -14.41
C ARG A 180 -6.50 -7.08 -13.96
N SER A 181 -7.16 -5.93 -13.77
CA SER A 181 -6.47 -4.80 -13.12
C SER A 181 -6.12 -5.20 -11.69
N GLY A 182 -4.90 -4.88 -11.25
CA GLY A 182 -4.50 -5.01 -9.85
C GLY A 182 -5.54 -4.35 -8.93
N TRP A 183 -6.18 -3.27 -9.42
CA TRP A 183 -7.30 -2.55 -8.84
C TRP A 183 -8.60 -3.32 -8.58
N ALA A 184 -9.02 -4.21 -9.48
CA ALA A 184 -10.22 -5.02 -9.27
C ALA A 184 -9.97 -6.10 -8.20
N ARG A 185 -8.75 -6.63 -8.15
CA ARG A 185 -8.30 -7.57 -7.12
C ARG A 185 -8.18 -6.88 -5.76
N TRP A 186 -7.61 -5.67 -5.74
CA TRP A 186 -7.50 -4.83 -4.54
C TRP A 186 -8.88 -4.41 -3.99
N ARG A 187 -9.80 -3.90 -4.83
CA ARG A 187 -11.18 -3.54 -4.41
C ARG A 187 -12.02 -4.72 -3.91
N ALA A 188 -11.95 -5.87 -4.57
CA ALA A 188 -12.69 -7.07 -4.17
C ALA A 188 -12.16 -7.67 -2.84
N TRP A 189 -10.86 -7.53 -2.62
CA TRP A 189 -10.18 -7.93 -1.39
C TRP A 189 -10.49 -6.96 -0.22
N TRP A 190 -10.53 -5.64 -0.49
CA TRP A 190 -10.81 -4.60 0.51
C TRP A 190 -12.24 -4.71 1.09
N LYS A 191 -13.25 -4.96 0.23
CA LYS A 191 -14.64 -5.24 0.66
C LYS A 191 -14.79 -6.50 1.52
N LYS A 192 -13.85 -7.43 1.44
CA LYS A 192 -13.91 -8.72 2.13
C LYS A 192 -13.19 -8.71 3.48
N ASN A 193 -12.16 -7.88 3.63
CA ASN A 193 -11.21 -7.97 4.76
C ASN A 193 -11.20 -6.75 5.68
N VAL A 194 -11.79 -5.62 5.29
CA VAL A 194 -12.09 -4.52 6.22
C VAL A 194 -13.52 -4.72 6.72
N ARG A 195 -13.70 -5.56 7.76
CA ARG A 195 -14.96 -5.61 8.51
C ARG A 195 -14.95 -4.51 9.55
N GLY A 196 -15.80 -3.50 9.34
CA GLY A 196 -16.17 -2.53 10.37
C GLY A 196 -15.72 -1.10 10.08
N TRP A 197 -16.37 -0.44 9.12
CA TRP A 197 -16.55 1.01 9.17
C TRP A 197 -18.07 1.24 9.10
N PRO A 198 -18.72 1.98 10.02
CA PRO A 198 -20.12 2.34 9.86
C PRO A 198 -20.22 3.33 8.70
N GLY A 199 -21.24 3.14 7.87
CA GLY A 199 -21.72 4.21 6.98
C GLY A 199 -22.39 5.33 7.75
#